data_AF-K0ET67-F1
#
_entry.id   AF-K0ET67-F1
#
_cell.length_a   1.000
_cell.length_b   1.000
_cell.length_c   1.000
_cell.angle_alpha   90.00
_cell.angle_beta   90.00
_cell.angle_gamma   90.00
#
_symmetry.space_group_name_H-M   'P 1'
#
loop_
_entity.id
_entity.type
_entity.pdbx_description
1 polymer ?
#
loop_
_entity_poly.entity_id
_entity_poly.type
_entity_poly.pdbx_seq_one_letter_code
_entity_poly.pdbx_strand_id
1 'polypeptide(L)'
;MTGPDRPSQTIRVGGIPISLGPPPAVWRSASVAAVAEVTVAVGPGVSVTVDAADPGTVLAWSVAAQADPAPLAGACTDDVTALVAQVRAGLGTAADTPLRLRPAWTRRALIAAVSQRFPVPLHEGALLLDAAAADQGVGHSALAAVTLGWAAPVLDALATASLTGELTGAAVATLNDVAQQCKRAAAGVDVGTDVTAIADQLARRQAADAERRLGPLLEWLARSGDSASAFTLGGDTDPGGTPAGLPEEVDLLAVPARILRWAGSREPEIRVLSATRAGDGGHETARVQVPLADQVDTLCREAGVLRAYAADGQSGRLLCTATMQVRDRILVGDIRFRRRYGDDPVFGVFSAELGPGVLRCTPTGRALRSIDRLMIDAWSAHRGAVAAAAATDPDAPDAIQEQLRGRAEGMLVRARSLTNNALDRLEVLAARVSPDDELLGDQLDARLDAIDGYISTLEGSALHLAPGTEPLLAEQVPADDAEGERA
;
A
#
# COMPACT_ATOMS: atom_id res chain seq x y z
N MET A 1 49.02 -3.76 -0.71
CA MET A 1 49.13 -2.80 -1.83
C MET A 1 47.75 -2.21 -2.04
N THR A 2 47.56 -0.96 -1.61
CA THR A 2 46.34 -0.18 -1.85
C THR A 2 46.22 0.10 -3.35
N GLY A 3 45.21 -0.48 -4.00
CA GLY A 3 44.88 -0.20 -5.40
C GLY A 3 44.47 1.27 -5.59
N PRO A 4 44.63 1.83 -6.80
CA PRO A 4 44.68 3.27 -7.01
C PRO A 4 43.30 3.90 -6.85
N ASP A 5 43.23 4.97 -6.06
CA ASP A 5 42.13 5.93 -6.09
C ASP A 5 41.89 6.36 -7.54
N ARG A 6 40.81 5.86 -8.14
CA ARG A 6 40.37 6.35 -9.44
C ARG A 6 40.03 7.83 -9.25
N PRO A 7 40.63 8.76 -10.01
CA PRO A 7 40.41 10.18 -9.78
C PRO A 7 38.93 10.52 -9.98
N SER A 8 38.37 11.30 -9.06
CA SER A 8 37.01 11.82 -9.12
C SER A 8 36.74 12.40 -10.52
N GLN A 9 35.64 11.98 -11.16
CA GLN A 9 35.29 12.50 -12.47
C GLN A 9 35.12 14.01 -12.36
N THR A 10 35.86 14.77 -13.17
CA THR A 10 35.82 16.23 -13.18
C THR A 10 35.27 16.70 -14.51
N ILE A 11 34.22 17.52 -14.50
CA ILE A 11 33.79 18.27 -15.69
C ILE A 11 34.30 19.70 -15.54
N ARG A 12 34.83 20.28 -16.62
CA ARG A 12 35.22 21.70 -16.65
C ARG A 12 34.07 22.56 -17.15
N VAL A 13 33.57 23.46 -16.31
CA VAL A 13 32.65 24.54 -16.74
C VAL A 13 33.41 25.86 -16.64
N GLY A 14 33.56 26.57 -17.76
CA GLY A 14 34.29 27.85 -17.80
C GLY A 14 35.77 27.76 -17.37
N GLY A 15 36.39 26.59 -17.45
CA GLY A 15 37.79 26.37 -17.02
C GLY A 15 37.95 25.93 -15.56
N ILE A 16 36.87 25.93 -14.76
CA ILE A 16 36.88 25.47 -13.37
C ILE A 16 36.60 23.96 -13.35
N PRO A 17 37.48 23.11 -12.77
CA PRO A 17 37.18 21.70 -12.58
C PRO A 17 36.11 21.56 -11.49
N ILE A 18 34.93 21.08 -11.87
CA ILE A 18 33.88 20.66 -10.94
C ILE A 18 34.08 19.18 -10.71
N SER A 19 34.43 18.77 -9.48
CA SER A 19 34.35 17.36 -9.11
C SER A 19 32.88 16.96 -9.18
N LEU A 20 32.54 16.07 -10.11
CA LEU A 20 31.35 15.27 -9.93
C LEU A 20 31.59 14.48 -8.65
N GLY A 21 30.69 14.59 -7.68
CA GLY A 21 30.76 13.73 -6.49
C GLY A 21 30.67 12.25 -6.88
N PRO A 22 30.63 11.34 -5.90
CA PRO A 22 30.43 9.94 -6.22
C PRO A 22 29.14 9.77 -7.06
N PRO A 23 29.11 8.84 -8.02
CA PRO A 23 27.89 8.57 -8.75
C PRO A 23 26.78 8.09 -7.79
N PRO A 24 25.50 8.22 -8.18
CA PRO A 24 24.43 7.58 -7.42
C PRO A 24 24.69 6.07 -7.36
N ALA A 25 24.30 5.46 -6.24
CA ALA A 25 24.36 4.02 -6.07
C ALA A 25 22.94 3.48 -6.06
N VAL A 26 22.67 2.52 -6.94
CA VAL A 26 21.40 1.81 -7.00
C VAL A 26 21.71 0.33 -7.02
N TRP A 27 21.13 -0.39 -6.09
CA TRP A 27 21.27 -1.83 -5.95
C TRP A 27 19.90 -2.48 -5.96
N ARG A 28 19.83 -3.67 -6.55
CA ARG A 28 18.64 -4.52 -6.58
C ARG A 28 19.02 -5.94 -6.20
N SER A 29 18.16 -6.57 -5.41
CA SER A 29 18.17 -8.01 -5.15
C SER A 29 17.76 -8.76 -6.43
N ALA A 30 18.06 -10.06 -6.47
CA ALA A 30 17.46 -10.98 -7.45
C ALA A 30 15.98 -11.25 -7.13
N SER A 31 15.57 -11.11 -5.87
CA SER A 31 14.16 -11.24 -5.46
C SER A 31 13.32 -10.07 -5.94
N VAL A 32 12.08 -10.36 -6.31
CA VAL A 32 11.04 -9.37 -6.61
C VAL A 32 9.97 -9.39 -5.52
N ALA A 33 9.12 -8.36 -5.46
CA ALA A 33 7.97 -8.38 -4.56
C ALA A 33 7.04 -9.56 -4.92
N ALA A 34 6.33 -10.12 -3.94
CA ALA A 34 5.20 -11.02 -4.15
C ALA A 34 3.87 -10.25 -4.21
N VAL A 35 3.72 -9.19 -3.39
CA VAL A 35 2.50 -8.38 -3.35
C VAL A 35 2.72 -7.08 -4.10
N ALA A 36 3.49 -6.15 -3.52
CA ALA A 36 3.69 -4.84 -4.09
C ALA A 36 4.98 -4.21 -3.56
N GLU A 37 5.73 -3.55 -4.46
CA GLU A 37 6.88 -2.74 -4.04
C GLU A 37 6.41 -1.50 -3.27
N VAL A 38 7.09 -1.26 -2.15
CA VAL A 38 6.90 -0.12 -1.26
C VAL A 38 8.24 0.55 -1.06
N THR A 39 8.34 1.83 -1.40
CA THR A 39 9.58 2.60 -1.22
C THR A 39 9.49 3.45 0.04
N VAL A 40 10.51 3.33 0.90
CA VAL A 40 10.63 4.01 2.19
C VAL A 40 11.90 4.85 2.18
N ALA A 41 11.77 6.14 2.46
CA ALA A 41 12.93 7.00 2.69
C ALA A 41 13.57 6.65 4.03
N VAL A 42 14.88 6.35 4.02
CA VAL A 42 15.67 6.09 5.23
C VAL A 42 16.52 7.30 5.64
N GLY A 43 16.73 8.24 4.72
CA GLY A 43 17.40 9.50 4.96
C GLY A 43 17.32 10.42 3.72
N PRO A 44 17.85 11.65 3.78
CA PRO A 44 17.83 12.56 2.66
C PRO A 44 18.55 11.97 1.43
N GLY A 45 17.79 11.70 0.35
CA GLY A 45 18.32 11.09 -0.86
C GLY A 45 18.72 9.61 -0.71
N VAL A 46 18.24 8.94 0.35
CA VAL A 46 18.46 7.50 0.58
C VAL A 46 17.13 6.80 0.78
N SER A 47 16.88 5.74 0.02
CA SER A 47 15.65 4.96 0.11
C SER A 47 15.92 3.46 0.04
N VAL A 48 14.99 2.69 0.61
CA VAL A 48 14.88 1.24 0.47
C VAL A 48 13.54 0.91 -0.17
N THR A 49 13.50 -0.16 -0.95
CA THR A 49 12.29 -0.74 -1.51
C THR A 49 12.12 -2.14 -0.93
N VAL A 50 10.93 -2.43 -0.44
CA VAL A 50 10.56 -3.72 0.18
C VAL A 50 9.29 -4.26 -0.46
N ASP A 51 8.97 -5.53 -0.19
CA ASP A 51 7.63 -6.07 -0.47
C ASP A 51 6.67 -5.70 0.66
N ALA A 52 5.43 -5.35 0.33
CA ALA A 52 4.35 -5.15 1.30
C ALA A 52 4.10 -6.40 2.18
N ALA A 53 4.30 -7.61 1.64
CA ALA A 53 4.14 -8.86 2.40
C ALA A 53 5.34 -9.22 3.28
N ASP A 54 6.56 -8.81 2.91
CA ASP A 54 7.78 -8.99 3.71
C ASP A 54 8.52 -7.63 3.83
N PRO A 55 7.99 -6.71 4.65
CA PRO A 55 8.56 -5.37 4.79
C PRO A 55 9.94 -5.37 5.46
N GLY A 56 10.42 -6.52 5.95
CA GLY A 56 11.75 -6.68 6.51
C GLY A 56 12.83 -7.01 5.47
N THR A 57 12.46 -7.44 4.26
CA THR A 57 13.41 -7.74 3.17
C THR A 57 13.60 -6.55 2.25
N VAL A 58 14.85 -6.12 2.06
CA VAL A 58 15.20 -5.08 1.09
C VAL A 58 15.33 -5.69 -0.30
N LEU A 59 14.41 -5.33 -1.19
CA LEU A 59 14.43 -5.68 -2.62
C LEU A 59 15.35 -4.76 -3.41
N ALA A 60 15.42 -3.48 -3.04
CA ALA A 60 16.30 -2.52 -3.67
C ALA A 60 16.67 -1.41 -2.69
N TRP A 61 17.77 -0.72 -2.96
CA TRP A 61 18.06 0.54 -2.28
C TRP A 61 18.71 1.53 -3.24
N SER A 62 18.55 2.81 -2.93
CA SER A 62 19.19 3.89 -3.68
C SER A 62 19.83 4.90 -2.74
N VAL A 63 21.02 5.37 -3.12
CA VAL A 63 21.74 6.46 -2.48
C VAL A 63 22.06 7.48 -3.56
N ALA A 64 21.49 8.68 -3.47
CA ALA A 64 21.76 9.76 -4.41
C ALA A 64 23.27 10.11 -4.43
N ALA A 65 23.72 10.71 -5.53
CA ALA A 65 25.14 11.02 -5.77
C ALA A 65 25.82 11.75 -4.60
N GLN A 66 25.11 12.69 -3.97
CA GLN A 66 25.63 13.50 -2.85
C GLN A 66 25.07 13.10 -1.49
N ALA A 67 24.30 12.00 -1.41
CA ALA A 67 23.73 11.55 -0.16
C ALA A 67 24.75 10.76 0.67
N ASP A 68 24.69 10.97 1.99
CA ASP A 68 25.39 10.18 2.99
C ASP A 68 24.75 8.78 3.09
N PRO A 69 25.49 7.67 2.91
CA PRO A 69 24.94 6.33 3.04
C PRO A 69 24.73 5.87 4.50
N ALA A 70 25.19 6.61 5.51
CA ALA A 70 25.05 6.21 6.92
C ALA A 70 23.61 5.85 7.35
N PRO A 71 22.54 6.54 6.90
CA PRO A 71 21.16 6.15 7.22
C PRO A 71 20.79 4.75 6.71
N LEU A 72 21.34 4.30 5.57
CA LEU A 72 21.12 2.94 5.07
C LEU A 72 21.74 1.90 6.00
N ALA A 73 22.97 2.12 6.46
CA ALA A 73 23.64 1.26 7.44
C ALA A 73 22.93 1.26 8.81
N GLY A 74 22.31 2.38 9.18
CA GLY A 74 21.46 2.48 10.38
C GLY A 74 20.14 1.72 10.25
N ALA A 75 19.62 1.56 9.02
CA ALA A 75 18.36 0.89 8.74
C ALA A 75 18.48 -0.62 8.61
N CYS A 76 19.58 -1.10 8.03
CA CYS A 76 19.83 -2.53 7.82
C CYS A 76 20.42 -3.21 9.08
N THR A 77 20.22 -4.53 9.18
CA THR A 77 20.90 -5.38 10.18
C THR A 77 22.38 -5.51 9.86
N ASP A 78 22.72 -5.64 8.59
CA ASP A 78 24.09 -5.81 8.09
C ASP A 78 24.75 -4.46 7.78
N ASP A 79 26.08 -4.41 7.89
CA ASP A 79 26.85 -3.25 7.43
C ASP A 79 26.93 -3.23 5.90
N VAL A 80 26.17 -2.31 5.30
CA VAL A 80 26.08 -2.11 3.85
C VAL A 80 27.13 -1.13 3.30
N THR A 81 28.01 -0.56 4.14
CA THR A 81 28.94 0.51 3.73
C THR A 81 29.88 0.05 2.61
N ALA A 82 30.44 -1.16 2.72
CA ALA A 82 31.30 -1.74 1.70
C ALA A 82 30.53 -2.03 0.40
N LEU A 83 29.29 -2.51 0.51
CA LEU A 83 28.42 -2.77 -0.64
C LEU A 83 28.10 -1.47 -1.39
N VAL A 84 27.78 -0.39 -0.68
CA VAL A 84 27.54 0.93 -1.30
C VAL A 84 28.78 1.40 -2.06
N ALA A 85 29.97 1.26 -1.48
CA ALA A 85 31.22 1.63 -2.15
C ALA A 85 31.47 0.80 -3.42
N GLN A 86 31.19 -0.52 -3.38
CA GLN A 86 31.30 -1.41 -4.54
C GLN A 86 30.32 -1.03 -5.66
N VAL A 87 29.06 -0.73 -5.31
CA VAL A 87 28.04 -0.28 -6.28
C VAL A 87 28.44 1.05 -6.91
N ARG A 88 28.92 2.03 -6.12
CA ARG A 88 29.45 3.31 -6.65
C ARG A 88 30.64 3.12 -7.59
N ALA A 89 31.46 2.09 -7.33
CA ALA A 89 32.59 1.74 -8.21
C ALA A 89 32.16 0.97 -9.48
N GLY A 90 30.89 0.59 -9.61
CA GLY A 90 30.36 -0.22 -10.71
C GLY A 90 30.71 -1.71 -10.62
N LEU A 91 31.01 -2.20 -9.41
CA LEU A 91 31.49 -3.57 -9.18
C LEU A 91 30.45 -4.51 -8.55
N GLY A 92 29.40 -3.98 -7.91
CA GLY A 92 28.33 -4.76 -7.30
C GLY A 92 27.00 -4.48 -8.00
N THR A 93 26.35 -5.50 -8.55
CA THR A 93 25.04 -5.34 -9.22
C THR A 93 23.93 -6.16 -8.58
N ALA A 94 24.23 -7.24 -7.87
CA ALA A 94 23.30 -8.03 -7.08
C ALA A 94 24.05 -8.78 -5.96
N ALA A 95 23.38 -9.10 -4.85
CA ALA A 95 23.89 -10.02 -3.84
C ALA A 95 22.88 -11.18 -3.67
N ASP A 96 23.39 -12.40 -3.49
CA ASP A 96 22.55 -13.59 -3.31
C ASP A 96 21.81 -13.59 -1.95
N THR A 97 22.40 -12.94 -0.94
CA THR A 97 21.79 -12.84 0.39
C THR A 97 20.91 -11.60 0.47
N PRO A 98 19.61 -11.73 0.81
CA PRO A 98 18.73 -10.58 0.99
C PRO A 98 19.15 -9.76 2.20
N LEU A 99 19.29 -8.45 2.01
CA LEU A 99 19.51 -7.50 3.10
C LEU A 99 18.23 -7.39 3.94
N ARG A 100 18.38 -7.35 5.27
CA ARG A 100 17.25 -7.24 6.21
C ARG A 100 17.23 -5.89 6.91
N LEU A 101 16.03 -5.35 7.10
CA LEU A 101 15.79 -4.15 7.91
C LEU A 101 15.75 -4.51 9.39
N ARG A 102 16.15 -3.56 10.24
CA ARG A 102 15.94 -3.64 11.69
C ARG A 102 14.45 -3.55 12.03
N PRO A 103 13.99 -4.05 13.20
CA PRO A 103 12.56 -4.09 13.54
C PRO A 103 11.85 -2.72 13.46
N ALA A 104 12.48 -1.64 13.91
CA ALA A 104 11.89 -0.29 13.83
C ALA A 104 11.69 0.18 12.38
N TRP A 105 12.62 -0.15 11.47
CA TRP A 105 12.50 0.16 10.05
C TRP A 105 11.53 -0.77 9.34
N THR A 106 11.45 -2.04 9.75
CA THR A 106 10.42 -2.99 9.30
C THR A 106 9.02 -2.48 9.63
N ARG A 107 8.81 -1.98 10.86
CA ARG A 107 7.53 -1.37 11.27
C ARG A 107 7.18 -0.14 10.44
N ARG A 108 8.13 0.77 10.23
CA ARG A 108 7.95 1.94 9.36
C ARG A 108 7.59 1.53 7.93
N ALA A 109 8.23 0.48 7.40
CA ALA A 109 7.97 -0.02 6.07
C ALA A 109 6.59 -0.69 5.97
N LEU A 110 6.15 -1.42 7.00
CA LEU A 110 4.79 -1.94 7.09
C LEU A 110 3.75 -0.81 7.06
N ILE A 111 3.94 0.26 7.84
CA ILE A 111 3.02 1.41 7.84
C ILE A 111 2.96 2.07 6.46
N ALA A 112 4.11 2.22 5.79
CA ALA A 112 4.15 2.72 4.43
C ALA A 112 3.41 1.79 3.46
N ALA A 113 3.56 0.46 3.60
CA ALA A 113 2.86 -0.52 2.79
C ALA A 113 1.35 -0.41 2.98
N VAL A 114 0.88 -0.38 4.22
CA VAL A 114 -0.53 -0.25 4.57
C VAL A 114 -1.09 1.06 4.04
N SER A 115 -0.43 2.19 4.27
CA SER A 115 -0.86 3.50 3.79
C SER A 115 -0.97 3.60 2.26
N GLN A 116 -0.04 2.95 1.54
CA GLN A 116 0.05 3.06 0.08
C GLN A 116 -0.80 2.01 -0.66
N ARG A 117 -0.93 0.80 -0.11
CA ARG A 117 -1.42 -0.39 -0.83
C ARG A 117 -2.65 -1.03 -0.24
N PHE A 118 -3.01 -0.76 1.01
CA PHE A 118 -4.19 -1.38 1.61
C PHE A 118 -5.46 -0.84 0.95
N PRO A 119 -6.31 -1.69 0.35
CA PRO A 119 -7.42 -1.23 -0.45
C PRO A 119 -8.72 -1.04 0.37
N VAL A 120 -8.77 -1.59 1.58
CA VAL A 120 -9.95 -1.54 2.47
C VAL A 120 -9.85 -0.29 3.37
N PRO A 121 -10.98 0.33 3.78
CA PRO A 121 -10.95 1.42 4.75
C PRO A 121 -10.23 1.06 6.04
N LEU A 122 -9.35 1.96 6.48
CA LEU A 122 -8.65 1.91 7.77
C LEU A 122 -8.99 3.17 8.56
N HIS A 123 -8.78 3.11 9.88
CA HIS A 123 -8.85 4.30 10.71
C HIS A 123 -7.62 5.17 10.46
N GLU A 124 -7.78 6.23 9.66
CA GLU A 124 -6.68 7.11 9.22
C GLU A 124 -6.00 7.81 10.42
N GLY A 125 -6.78 8.22 11.42
CA GLY A 125 -6.26 8.78 12.65
C GLY A 125 -5.35 7.81 13.42
N ALA A 126 -5.76 6.54 13.54
CA ALA A 126 -4.94 5.49 14.14
C ALA A 126 -3.68 5.21 13.31
N LEU A 127 -3.77 5.25 11.97
CA LEU A 127 -2.62 5.09 11.07
C LEU A 127 -1.59 6.22 11.23
N LEU A 128 -2.05 7.46 11.47
CA LEU A 128 -1.16 8.57 11.80
C LEU A 128 -0.47 8.40 13.16
N LEU A 129 -1.15 7.83 14.16
CA LEU A 129 -0.54 7.50 15.45
C LEU A 129 0.52 6.39 15.29
N ASP A 130 0.23 5.34 14.53
CA ASP A 130 1.20 4.31 14.16
C ASP A 130 2.43 4.92 13.46
N ALA A 131 2.21 5.83 12.50
CA ALA A 131 3.27 6.53 11.79
C ALA A 131 4.14 7.39 12.73
N ALA A 132 3.53 8.17 13.64
CA ALA A 132 4.25 8.97 14.62
C ALA A 132 5.10 8.10 15.56
N ALA A 133 4.56 6.98 16.03
CA ALA A 133 5.28 6.02 16.85
C ALA A 133 6.47 5.42 16.09
N ALA A 134 6.27 4.98 14.85
CA ALA A 134 7.35 4.42 14.03
C ALA A 134 8.44 5.44 13.68
N ASP A 135 8.08 6.69 13.40
CA ASP A 135 9.04 7.78 13.21
C ASP A 135 9.89 8.00 14.47
N GLN A 136 9.27 7.97 15.65
CA GLN A 136 10.01 8.02 16.91
C GLN A 136 10.91 6.80 17.09
N GLY A 137 10.44 5.61 16.72
CA GLY A 137 11.18 4.35 16.81
C GLY A 137 12.45 4.32 15.97
N VAL A 138 12.47 5.00 14.83
CA VAL A 138 13.68 5.15 13.99
C VAL A 138 14.52 6.39 14.33
N GLY A 139 14.12 7.18 15.34
CA GLY A 139 14.84 8.37 15.78
C GLY A 139 14.52 9.67 15.02
N HIS A 140 13.45 9.68 14.21
CA HIS A 140 12.97 10.88 13.51
C HIS A 140 12.02 11.72 14.38
N SER A 141 12.48 12.14 15.56
CA SER A 141 11.63 12.78 16.59
C SER A 141 10.89 14.02 16.10
N ALA A 142 11.50 14.84 15.22
CA ALA A 142 10.86 16.04 14.69
C ALA A 142 9.67 15.70 13.76
N LEU A 143 9.82 14.65 12.93
CA LEU A 143 8.72 14.19 12.09
C LEU A 143 7.62 13.54 12.93
N ALA A 144 8.01 12.73 13.91
CA ALA A 144 7.08 12.13 14.87
C ALA A 144 6.25 13.19 15.61
N ALA A 145 6.87 14.27 16.06
CA ALA A 145 6.22 15.40 16.72
C ALA A 145 5.19 16.10 15.82
N VAL A 146 5.52 16.34 14.55
CA VAL A 146 4.60 16.96 13.59
C VAL A 146 3.42 16.04 13.30
N THR A 147 3.67 14.76 13.01
CA THR A 147 2.62 13.77 12.75
C THR A 147 1.70 13.61 13.97
N LEU A 148 2.28 13.56 15.17
CA LEU A 148 1.53 13.53 16.43
C LEU A 148 0.67 14.78 16.64
N GLY A 149 1.16 15.96 16.26
CA GLY A 149 0.37 17.20 16.33
C GLY A 149 -0.95 17.11 15.55
N TRP A 150 -0.96 16.43 14.41
CA TRP A 150 -2.17 16.18 13.62
C TRP A 150 -3.05 15.08 14.22
N ALA A 151 -2.44 14.06 14.84
CA ALA A 151 -3.13 12.89 15.37
C ALA A 151 -3.59 13.03 16.84
N ALA A 152 -3.22 14.11 17.54
CA ALA A 152 -3.50 14.30 18.96
C ALA A 152 -5.00 14.18 19.34
N PRO A 153 -5.96 14.75 18.58
CA PRO A 153 -7.39 14.56 18.87
C PRO A 153 -7.83 13.09 18.82
N VAL A 154 -7.24 12.31 17.90
CA VAL A 154 -7.54 10.89 17.76
C VAL A 154 -6.97 10.10 18.93
N LEU A 155 -5.77 10.46 19.42
CA LEU A 155 -5.21 9.85 20.62
C LEU A 155 -6.14 10.02 21.83
N ASP A 156 -6.73 11.20 22.00
CA ASP A 156 -7.69 11.48 23.08
C ASP A 156 -8.99 10.68 22.92
N ALA A 157 -9.54 10.63 21.69
CA ALA A 157 -10.73 9.85 21.38
C ALA A 157 -10.52 8.34 21.63
N LEU A 158 -9.41 7.78 21.16
CA LEU A 158 -9.07 6.37 21.37
C LEU A 158 -8.72 6.07 22.83
N ALA A 159 -8.11 7.01 23.54
CA ALA A 159 -7.90 6.87 24.98
C ALA A 159 -9.22 6.84 25.74
N THR A 160 -10.18 7.68 25.36
CA THR A 160 -11.54 7.67 25.91
C THR A 160 -12.23 6.34 25.63
N ALA A 161 -12.26 5.89 24.37
CA ALA A 161 -12.83 4.60 23.96
C ALA A 161 -12.15 3.41 24.68
N SER A 162 -10.84 3.50 24.90
CA SER A 162 -10.10 2.57 25.73
C SER A 162 -10.70 2.57 27.15
N LEU A 163 -10.73 3.71 27.83
CA LEU A 163 -11.17 3.82 29.22
C LEU A 163 -12.64 3.47 29.44
N THR A 164 -13.52 3.71 28.47
CA THR A 164 -14.94 3.30 28.51
C THR A 164 -15.15 1.83 28.17
N GLY A 165 -14.11 1.13 27.70
CA GLY A 165 -14.16 -0.30 27.38
C GLY A 165 -14.77 -0.61 26.01
N GLU A 166 -14.67 0.32 25.06
CA GLU A 166 -15.11 0.14 23.68
C GLU A 166 -14.04 -0.53 22.79
N LEU A 167 -12.76 -0.42 23.17
CA LEU A 167 -11.65 -1.06 22.46
C LEU A 167 -11.33 -2.46 22.99
N THR A 168 -10.85 -3.34 22.11
CA THR A 168 -10.37 -4.69 22.45
C THR A 168 -9.10 -4.62 23.31
N GLY A 169 -8.83 -5.67 24.11
CA GLY A 169 -7.62 -5.73 24.93
C GLY A 169 -6.34 -5.60 24.11
N ALA A 170 -6.31 -6.19 22.91
CA ALA A 170 -5.21 -6.07 21.97
C ALA A 170 -5.04 -4.64 21.42
N ALA A 171 -6.14 -4.01 20.99
CA ALA A 171 -6.10 -2.61 20.53
C ALA A 171 -5.62 -1.66 21.64
N VAL A 172 -6.02 -1.93 22.89
CA VAL A 172 -5.59 -1.16 24.07
C VAL A 172 -4.10 -1.34 24.34
N ALA A 173 -3.59 -2.56 24.25
CA ALA A 173 -2.17 -2.83 24.41
C ALA A 173 -1.34 -2.09 23.35
N THR A 174 -1.74 -2.19 22.07
CA THR A 174 -1.11 -1.47 20.96
C THR A 174 -1.21 0.05 21.15
N LEU A 175 -2.39 0.57 21.53
CA LEU A 175 -2.59 1.98 21.81
C LEU A 175 -1.68 2.47 22.94
N ASN A 176 -1.51 1.68 24.00
CA ASN A 176 -0.62 2.03 25.10
C ASN A 176 0.84 2.09 24.62
N ASP A 177 1.30 1.12 23.83
CA ASP A 177 2.66 1.12 23.28
C ASP A 177 2.89 2.31 22.35
N VAL A 178 1.93 2.62 21.48
CA VAL A 178 1.92 3.80 20.60
C VAL A 178 1.97 5.08 21.44
N ALA A 179 1.11 5.21 22.45
CA ALA A 179 1.08 6.37 23.34
C ALA A 179 2.40 6.58 24.09
N GLN A 180 3.07 5.51 24.53
CA GLN A 180 4.39 5.60 25.16
C GLN A 180 5.48 6.05 24.18
N GLN A 181 5.40 5.65 22.91
CA GLN A 181 6.30 6.16 21.87
C GLN A 181 6.01 7.63 21.57
N CYS A 182 4.73 8.00 21.40
CA CYS A 182 4.30 9.38 21.19
C CYS A 182 4.69 10.30 22.35
N LYS A 183 4.61 9.85 23.61
CA LYS A 183 5.09 10.59 24.78
C LYS A 183 6.56 11.00 24.66
N ARG A 184 7.42 10.15 24.08
CA ARG A 184 8.83 10.48 23.84
C ARG A 184 8.99 11.50 22.71
N ALA A 185 8.16 11.41 21.67
CA ALA A 185 8.14 12.35 20.55
C ALA A 185 7.60 13.73 20.94
N ALA A 186 6.67 13.79 21.89
CA ALA A 186 5.97 15.01 22.28
C ALA A 186 6.79 15.95 23.18
N ALA A 187 8.03 15.58 23.53
CA ALA A 187 8.91 16.41 24.34
C ALA A 187 9.19 17.75 23.65
N GLY A 188 8.60 18.84 24.16
CA GLY A 188 8.77 20.19 23.63
C GLY A 188 7.75 20.60 22.56
N VAL A 189 6.67 19.83 22.37
CA VAL A 189 5.54 20.19 21.50
C VAL A 189 4.38 20.71 22.36
N ASP A 190 3.57 21.63 21.84
CA ASP A 190 2.45 22.25 22.57
C ASP A 190 1.44 21.23 23.13
N VAL A 191 1.20 20.13 22.42
CA VAL A 191 0.31 19.03 22.86
C VAL A 191 0.97 18.05 23.84
N GLY A 192 2.24 18.27 24.20
CA GLY A 192 3.05 17.29 24.92
C GLY A 192 2.61 17.00 26.35
N THR A 193 2.00 17.98 27.03
CA THR A 193 1.41 17.76 28.37
C THR A 193 0.23 16.81 28.32
N ASP A 194 -0.63 16.97 27.33
CA ASP A 194 -1.88 16.20 27.20
C ASP A 194 -1.57 14.77 26.75
N VAL A 195 -0.68 14.62 25.76
CA VAL A 195 -0.17 13.31 25.33
C VAL A 195 0.48 12.56 26.50
N THR A 196 1.28 13.25 27.31
CA THR A 196 1.91 12.64 28.50
C THR A 196 0.87 12.18 29.51
N ALA A 197 -0.14 13.01 29.79
CA ALA A 197 -1.23 12.67 30.71
C ALA A 197 -2.03 11.46 30.23
N ILE A 198 -2.38 11.42 28.94
CA ILE A 198 -3.07 10.29 28.30
C ILE A 198 -2.24 9.01 28.40
N ALA A 199 -0.95 9.06 28.04
CA ALA A 199 -0.06 7.90 28.09
C ALA A 199 0.07 7.36 29.53
N ASP A 200 0.17 8.24 30.53
CA ASP A 200 0.24 7.84 31.94
C ASP A 200 -1.11 7.29 32.45
N GLN A 201 -2.24 7.78 31.92
CA GLN A 201 -3.57 7.28 32.25
C GLN A 201 -3.80 5.88 31.66
N LEU A 202 -3.43 5.67 30.40
CA LEU A 202 -3.48 4.35 29.74
C LEU A 202 -2.60 3.32 30.46
N ALA A 203 -1.40 3.71 30.88
CA ALA A 203 -0.48 2.83 31.62
C ALA A 203 -1.00 2.42 33.01
N ARG A 204 -1.88 3.21 33.64
CA ARG A 204 -2.47 2.93 34.95
C ARG A 204 -3.80 2.18 34.87
N ARG A 205 -4.30 1.92 33.67
CA ARG A 205 -5.63 1.31 33.46
C ARG A 205 -5.69 -0.10 34.06
N GLN A 206 -6.84 -0.40 34.68
CA GLN A 206 -7.22 -1.77 35.05
C GLN A 206 -8.15 -2.37 33.98
N ALA A 207 -8.07 -3.69 33.78
CA ALA A 207 -8.91 -4.39 32.81
C ALA A 207 -10.40 -4.20 33.13
N ALA A 208 -11.21 -3.88 32.10
CA ALA A 208 -12.67 -3.81 32.20
C ALA A 208 -13.32 -5.17 31.82
N ASP A 209 -14.62 -5.20 31.53
CA ASP A 209 -15.36 -6.38 31.05
C ASP A 209 -15.17 -6.65 29.53
N ALA A 210 -15.11 -7.92 29.10
CA ALA A 210 -14.61 -8.34 27.77
C ALA A 210 -15.67 -8.35 26.64
N GLU A 211 -16.92 -8.70 26.96
CA GLU A 211 -17.97 -8.95 25.94
C GLU A 211 -18.38 -7.71 25.13
N ARG A 212 -18.41 -6.50 25.73
CA ARG A 212 -18.81 -5.27 25.01
C ARG A 212 -17.83 -4.81 23.93
N ARG A 213 -16.58 -5.29 23.95
CA ARG A 213 -15.46 -4.74 23.15
C ARG A 213 -15.39 -5.28 21.72
N LEU A 214 -15.84 -6.51 21.51
CA LEU A 214 -15.47 -7.28 20.32
C LEU A 214 -16.48 -7.14 19.19
N GLY A 215 -17.71 -6.72 19.48
CA GLY A 215 -18.78 -6.54 18.48
C GLY A 215 -18.39 -5.67 17.30
N PRO A 216 -17.97 -4.40 17.50
CA PRO A 216 -17.58 -3.50 16.41
C PRO A 216 -16.39 -4.03 15.58
N LEU A 217 -15.40 -4.64 16.25
CA LEU A 217 -14.26 -5.24 15.55
C LEU A 217 -14.72 -6.43 14.69
N LEU A 218 -15.58 -7.31 15.21
CA LEU A 218 -16.10 -8.46 14.49
C LEU A 218 -16.95 -8.02 13.29
N GLU A 219 -17.75 -6.96 13.42
CA GLU A 219 -18.53 -6.38 12.34
C GLU A 219 -17.64 -5.75 11.25
N TRP A 220 -16.62 -4.97 11.65
CA TRP A 220 -15.65 -4.43 10.71
C TRP A 220 -14.89 -5.54 9.99
N LEU A 221 -14.38 -6.53 10.73
CA LEU A 221 -13.71 -7.70 10.15
C LEU A 221 -14.65 -8.44 9.19
N ALA A 222 -15.94 -8.56 9.50
CA ALA A 222 -16.95 -9.16 8.61
C ALA A 222 -17.08 -8.36 7.29
N ARG A 223 -17.23 -7.04 7.37
CA ARG A 223 -17.29 -6.13 6.20
C ARG A 223 -16.04 -6.18 5.34
N SER A 224 -14.84 -6.29 5.93
CA SER A 224 -13.58 -6.48 5.21
C SER A 224 -13.50 -7.81 4.44
N GLY A 225 -14.35 -8.78 4.82
CA GLY A 225 -14.49 -10.06 4.13
C GLY A 225 -15.46 -10.05 2.96
N ASP A 226 -16.55 -9.31 3.09
CA ASP A 226 -17.68 -9.38 2.18
C ASP A 226 -17.53 -8.37 1.04
N SER A 227 -17.33 -8.89 -0.17
CA SER A 227 -17.35 -8.12 -1.42
C SER A 227 -18.76 -7.55 -1.65
N ALA A 228 -19.01 -6.32 -1.19
CA ALA A 228 -20.13 -5.54 -1.68
C ALA A 228 -19.79 -5.03 -3.08
N SER A 229 -20.67 -5.26 -4.07
CA SER A 229 -20.49 -4.75 -5.44
C SER A 229 -20.16 -3.25 -5.42
N ALA A 230 -19.19 -2.78 -6.20
CA ALA A 230 -18.74 -1.38 -6.22
C ALA A 230 -19.82 -0.36 -6.67
N PHE A 231 -21.00 -0.81 -7.10
CA PHE A 231 -22.04 0.06 -7.66
C PHE A 231 -23.42 -0.03 -6.99
N THR A 232 -23.54 -0.61 -5.80
CA THR A 232 -24.84 -0.76 -5.12
C THR A 232 -25.41 0.48 -4.45
N LEU A 233 -24.83 1.67 -4.60
CA LEU A 233 -25.34 2.91 -3.99
C LEU A 233 -25.66 3.96 -5.07
N GLY A 234 -26.95 4.27 -5.22
CA GLY A 234 -27.47 5.60 -5.59
C GLY A 234 -27.23 6.16 -7.00
N GLY A 235 -26.50 5.50 -7.89
CA GLY A 235 -26.26 6.02 -9.23
C GLY A 235 -27.44 5.77 -10.16
N ASP A 236 -28.17 6.85 -10.50
CA ASP A 236 -29.13 6.94 -11.61
C ASP A 236 -28.80 5.95 -12.74
N THR A 237 -29.48 4.80 -12.73
CA THR A 237 -29.76 4.12 -13.99
C THR A 237 -30.68 5.08 -14.72
N ASP A 238 -30.12 5.91 -15.58
CA ASP A 238 -30.90 6.65 -16.57
C ASP A 238 -31.92 5.66 -17.15
N PRO A 239 -33.25 5.87 -16.97
CA PRO A 239 -34.25 4.83 -17.21
C PRO A 239 -34.40 4.43 -18.70
N GLY A 240 -33.51 4.89 -19.58
CA GLY A 240 -33.38 4.43 -20.96
C GLY A 240 -32.02 3.79 -21.33
N GLY A 241 -31.06 3.70 -20.40
CA GLY A 241 -29.73 3.18 -20.68
C GLY A 241 -29.60 1.70 -20.35
N THR A 242 -29.65 0.81 -21.35
CA THR A 242 -29.09 -0.55 -21.20
C THR A 242 -27.66 -0.43 -20.66
N PRO A 243 -27.29 -1.06 -19.53
CA PRO A 243 -25.92 -1.03 -19.01
C PRO A 243 -25.04 -1.94 -19.87
N ALA A 244 -24.78 -1.53 -21.12
CA ALA A 244 -23.77 -2.13 -21.99
C ALA A 244 -22.40 -1.48 -21.70
N GLY A 245 -22.08 -1.31 -20.42
CA GLY A 245 -20.76 -0.86 -20.01
C GLY A 245 -19.78 -2.02 -20.07
N LEU A 246 -18.60 -1.80 -20.64
CA LEU A 246 -17.49 -2.74 -20.49
C LEU A 246 -16.90 -2.54 -19.09
N PRO A 247 -17.05 -3.51 -18.18
CA PRO A 247 -16.41 -3.40 -16.88
C PRO A 247 -14.88 -3.49 -17.06
N GLU A 248 -14.16 -2.55 -16.46
CA GLU A 248 -12.70 -2.53 -16.46
C GLU A 248 -12.17 -2.56 -15.02
N GLU A 249 -11.01 -3.17 -14.84
CA GLU A 249 -10.34 -3.27 -13.54
C GLU A 249 -9.45 -2.04 -13.30
N VAL A 250 -9.47 -1.50 -12.08
CA VAL A 250 -8.46 -0.52 -11.64
C VAL A 250 -7.08 -1.17 -11.55
N ASP A 251 -6.07 -0.45 -12.01
CA ASP A 251 -4.67 -0.77 -11.74
C ASP A 251 -4.22 -0.11 -10.43
N LEU A 252 -4.08 -0.90 -9.37
CA LEU A 252 -3.68 -0.43 -8.03
C LEU A 252 -2.22 0.06 -7.96
N LEU A 253 -1.43 -0.10 -9.02
CA LEU A 253 -0.11 0.56 -9.14
C LEU A 253 -0.21 1.94 -9.79
N ALA A 254 -1.29 2.23 -10.51
CA ALA A 254 -1.51 3.49 -11.22
C ALA A 254 -2.32 4.52 -10.42
N VAL A 255 -2.91 4.12 -9.29
CA VAL A 255 -3.70 4.98 -8.40
C VAL A 255 -3.36 4.71 -6.93
N PRO A 256 -3.54 5.67 -6.01
CA PRO A 256 -3.51 5.37 -4.59
C PRO A 256 -4.68 4.45 -4.24
N ALA A 257 -4.38 3.25 -3.71
CA ALA A 257 -5.37 2.17 -3.55
C ALA A 257 -6.61 2.59 -2.72
N ARG A 258 -6.40 3.40 -1.67
CA ARG A 258 -7.45 3.82 -0.71
C ARG A 258 -8.46 4.83 -1.25
N ILE A 259 -8.21 5.46 -2.40
CA ILE A 259 -9.05 6.56 -2.91
C ILE A 259 -10.31 6.04 -3.62
N LEU A 260 -10.20 4.89 -4.27
CA LEU A 260 -11.28 4.30 -5.05
C LEU A 260 -11.98 3.23 -4.23
N ARG A 261 -13.29 3.08 -4.43
CA ARG A 261 -14.06 2.06 -3.72
C ARG A 261 -13.63 0.68 -4.20
N TRP A 262 -13.12 -0.12 -3.27
CA TRP A 262 -12.65 -1.47 -3.53
C TRP A 262 -13.71 -2.50 -3.14
N ALA A 263 -14.13 -3.33 -4.10
CA ALA A 263 -15.09 -4.42 -3.87
C ALA A 263 -14.41 -5.80 -3.83
N GLY A 264 -13.10 -5.86 -4.04
CA GLY A 264 -12.33 -7.09 -4.17
C GLY A 264 -11.73 -7.27 -5.56
N SER A 265 -10.70 -8.09 -5.62
CA SER A 265 -9.86 -8.40 -6.77
C SER A 265 -10.63 -8.86 -8.01
N ARG A 266 -11.78 -9.51 -7.82
CA ARG A 266 -12.63 -10.06 -8.89
C ARG A 266 -13.72 -9.11 -9.37
N GLU A 267 -13.94 -8.00 -8.68
CA GLU A 267 -15.01 -7.05 -9.00
C GLU A 267 -14.43 -5.84 -9.73
N PRO A 268 -14.79 -5.61 -11.00
CA PRO A 268 -14.31 -4.44 -11.76
C PRO A 268 -14.96 -3.15 -11.25
N GLU A 269 -14.15 -2.14 -10.94
CA GLU A 269 -14.62 -0.86 -10.37
C GLU A 269 -14.87 0.22 -11.42
N ILE A 270 -14.43 0.01 -12.65
CA ILE A 270 -14.54 1.01 -13.73
C ILE A 270 -15.73 0.65 -14.61
N ARG A 271 -16.65 1.60 -14.75
CA ARG A 271 -17.71 1.54 -15.76
C ARG A 271 -17.40 2.47 -16.91
N VAL A 272 -17.43 1.91 -18.12
CA VAL A 272 -17.32 2.67 -19.36
C VAL A 272 -18.69 2.74 -20.02
N LEU A 273 -19.36 3.89 -19.96
CA LEU A 273 -20.62 4.08 -20.66
C LEU A 273 -20.34 4.32 -22.15
N SER A 274 -21.06 3.55 -23.00
CA SER A 274 -20.70 3.25 -24.39
C SER A 274 -20.45 4.47 -25.25
N ALA A 275 -19.47 4.33 -26.15
CA ALA A 275 -18.98 5.44 -26.92
C ALA A 275 -19.90 5.82 -28.10
N THR A 276 -20.49 7.01 -28.05
CA THR A 276 -21.22 7.54 -29.20
C THR A 276 -20.22 7.86 -30.30
N ARG A 277 -20.38 7.26 -31.49
CA ARG A 277 -19.65 7.68 -32.68
C ARG A 277 -20.22 9.04 -33.11
N ALA A 278 -19.52 10.12 -32.81
CA ALA A 278 -19.94 11.43 -33.29
C ALA A 278 -19.86 11.42 -34.83
N GLY A 279 -20.97 11.75 -35.49
CA GLY A 279 -21.09 11.73 -36.95
C GLY A 279 -20.07 12.61 -37.68
N ASP A 280 -19.49 13.60 -36.99
CA ASP A 280 -18.55 14.55 -37.57
C ASP A 280 -17.10 14.26 -37.12
N GLY A 281 -16.33 13.62 -37.99
CA GLY A 281 -14.87 13.57 -37.90
C GLY A 281 -14.25 12.31 -37.31
N GLY A 282 -15.02 11.22 -37.13
CA GLY A 282 -14.49 9.90 -36.75
C GLY A 282 -13.95 9.81 -35.32
N HIS A 283 -14.43 10.67 -34.43
CA HIS A 283 -14.12 10.60 -33.00
C HIS A 283 -15.18 9.78 -32.27
N GLU A 284 -14.72 9.04 -31.27
CA GLU A 284 -15.55 8.32 -30.30
C GLU A 284 -15.44 9.06 -28.96
N THR A 285 -16.55 9.11 -28.23
CA THR A 285 -16.59 9.70 -26.89
C THR A 285 -17.05 8.67 -25.88
N ALA A 286 -16.23 8.31 -24.90
CA ALA A 286 -16.63 7.40 -23.83
C ALA A 286 -16.67 8.14 -22.49
N ARG A 287 -17.52 7.67 -21.57
CA ARG A 287 -17.57 8.18 -20.20
C ARG A 287 -17.06 7.12 -19.25
N VAL A 288 -15.98 7.42 -18.55
CA VAL A 288 -15.37 6.56 -17.53
C VAL A 288 -15.88 6.98 -16.16
N GLN A 289 -16.43 6.04 -15.41
CA GLN A 289 -16.97 6.25 -14.06
C GLN A 289 -16.29 5.31 -13.08
N VAL A 290 -15.84 5.86 -11.94
CA VAL A 290 -15.26 5.08 -10.85
C VAL A 290 -15.75 5.62 -9.50
N PRO A 291 -16.32 4.79 -8.61
CA PRO A 291 -16.73 5.22 -7.28
C PRO A 291 -15.53 5.54 -6.38
N LEU A 292 -15.63 6.62 -5.59
CA LEU A 292 -14.72 6.90 -4.48
C LEU A 292 -15.06 5.99 -3.29
N ALA A 293 -14.04 5.63 -2.49
CA ALA A 293 -14.27 4.94 -1.22
C ALA A 293 -15.06 5.84 -0.24
N ASP A 294 -15.86 5.27 0.65
CA ASP A 294 -16.89 6.00 1.42
C ASP A 294 -16.32 7.03 2.41
N GLN A 295 -15.10 6.80 2.90
CA GLN A 295 -14.38 7.66 3.84
C GLN A 295 -13.56 8.77 3.16
N VAL A 296 -13.43 8.75 1.83
CA VAL A 296 -12.58 9.72 1.11
C VAL A 296 -13.28 11.07 1.02
N ASP A 297 -12.59 12.14 1.42
CA ASP A 297 -13.03 13.52 1.16
C ASP A 297 -13.05 13.78 -0.35
N THR A 298 -14.20 14.21 -0.88
CA THR A 298 -14.39 14.51 -2.30
C THR A 298 -13.56 15.71 -2.78
N LEU A 299 -13.00 16.50 -1.87
CA LEU A 299 -12.13 17.65 -2.15
C LEU A 299 -10.64 17.35 -1.94
N CYS A 300 -10.28 16.11 -1.57
CA CYS A 300 -8.90 15.78 -1.29
C CYS A 300 -8.01 15.91 -2.55
N ARG A 301 -6.75 16.29 -2.35
CA ARG A 301 -5.78 16.45 -3.45
C ARG A 301 -5.66 15.18 -4.29
N GLU A 302 -5.64 14.02 -3.65
CA GLU A 302 -5.45 12.72 -4.31
C GLU A 302 -6.60 12.40 -5.27
N ALA A 303 -7.85 12.69 -4.91
CA ALA A 303 -8.99 12.57 -5.82
C ALA A 303 -8.90 13.59 -6.98
N GLY A 304 -8.44 14.82 -6.69
CA GLY A 304 -8.32 15.90 -7.67
C GLY A 304 -7.25 15.68 -8.76
N VAL A 305 -6.28 14.79 -8.55
CA VAL A 305 -5.22 14.48 -9.53
C VAL A 305 -5.52 13.24 -10.40
N LEU A 306 -6.67 12.58 -10.19
CA LEU A 306 -7.04 11.40 -10.97
C LEU A 306 -7.50 11.76 -12.38
N ARG A 307 -7.08 10.95 -13.35
CA ARG A 307 -7.38 11.12 -14.77
C ARG A 307 -7.90 9.82 -15.36
N ALA A 308 -8.93 9.92 -16.20
CA ALA A 308 -9.37 8.82 -17.04
C ALA A 308 -8.46 8.73 -18.28
N TYR A 309 -8.27 7.54 -18.82
CA TYR A 309 -7.53 7.32 -20.05
C TYR A 309 -8.23 6.34 -21.00
N ALA A 310 -7.87 6.45 -22.28
CA ALA A 310 -8.07 5.40 -23.27
C ALA A 310 -6.72 5.07 -23.90
N ALA A 311 -6.43 3.78 -24.08
CA ALA A 311 -5.23 3.28 -24.73
C ALA A 311 -5.59 2.17 -25.71
N ASP A 312 -4.70 1.92 -26.68
CA ASP A 312 -4.77 0.73 -27.52
C ASP A 312 -4.41 -0.50 -26.68
N GLY A 313 -5.35 -1.46 -26.57
CA GLY A 313 -5.22 -2.64 -25.73
C GLY A 313 -4.21 -3.69 -26.23
N GLN A 314 -3.72 -3.56 -27.46
CA GLN A 314 -2.68 -4.43 -28.03
C GLN A 314 -1.30 -3.80 -27.86
N SER A 315 -1.13 -2.55 -28.32
CA SER A 315 0.17 -1.87 -28.29
C SER A 315 0.47 -1.16 -26.96
N GLY A 316 -0.55 -0.98 -26.11
CA GLY A 316 -0.46 -0.19 -24.88
C GLY A 316 -0.36 1.33 -25.12
N ARG A 317 -0.40 1.77 -26.38
CA ARG A 317 -0.25 3.18 -26.74
C ARG A 317 -1.41 4.01 -26.22
N LEU A 318 -1.09 5.04 -25.43
CA LEU A 318 -2.06 6.01 -24.94
C LEU A 318 -2.73 6.77 -26.10
N LEU A 319 -4.07 6.74 -26.16
CA LEU A 319 -4.88 7.42 -27.17
C LEU A 319 -5.32 8.81 -26.69
N CYS A 320 -5.76 8.91 -25.43
CA CYS A 320 -6.14 10.17 -24.80
C CYS A 320 -6.19 10.06 -23.27
N THR A 321 -6.24 11.21 -22.60
CA THR A 321 -6.53 11.33 -21.16
C THR A 321 -7.53 12.45 -20.91
N ALA A 322 -8.35 12.34 -19.88
CA ALA A 322 -9.25 13.39 -19.42
C ALA A 322 -9.15 13.57 -17.90
N THR A 323 -9.33 14.80 -17.42
CA THR A 323 -9.51 15.07 -15.99
C THR A 323 -10.83 14.47 -15.51
N MET A 324 -10.85 13.94 -14.29
CA MET A 324 -12.08 13.46 -13.68
C MET A 324 -12.69 14.53 -12.78
N GLN A 325 -14.02 14.54 -12.67
CA GLN A 325 -14.78 15.38 -11.75
C GLN A 325 -15.57 14.50 -10.80
N VAL A 326 -15.62 14.86 -9.52
CA VAL A 326 -16.47 14.17 -8.55
C VAL A 326 -17.91 14.64 -8.72
N ARG A 327 -18.83 13.69 -8.90
CA ARG A 327 -20.29 13.87 -8.86
C ARG A 327 -20.88 12.78 -7.99
N ASP A 328 -21.56 13.12 -6.91
CA ASP A 328 -22.22 12.15 -6.03
C ASP A 328 -21.29 10.99 -5.60
N ARG A 329 -20.06 11.32 -5.18
CA ARG A 329 -18.97 10.37 -4.85
C ARG A 329 -18.48 9.48 -6.00
N ILE A 330 -18.85 9.77 -7.24
CA ILE A 330 -18.36 9.08 -8.44
C ILE A 330 -17.41 10.03 -9.17
N LEU A 331 -16.20 9.55 -9.46
CA LEU A 331 -15.29 10.22 -10.39
C LEU A 331 -15.75 9.96 -11.82
N VAL A 332 -16.02 11.02 -12.57
CA VAL A 332 -16.49 10.97 -13.95
C VAL A 332 -15.48 11.65 -14.87
N GLY A 333 -14.99 10.92 -15.87
CA GLY A 333 -14.13 11.43 -16.93
C GLY A 333 -14.74 11.22 -18.31
N ASP A 334 -15.00 12.31 -19.03
CA ASP A 334 -15.45 12.26 -20.42
C ASP A 334 -14.22 12.29 -21.34
N ILE A 335 -13.98 11.20 -22.07
CA ILE A 335 -12.83 11.04 -22.96
C ILE A 335 -13.27 11.11 -24.42
N ARG A 336 -12.48 11.80 -25.24
CA ARG A 336 -12.67 11.88 -26.70
C ARG A 336 -11.41 11.40 -27.39
N PHE A 337 -11.53 10.37 -28.23
CA PHE A 337 -10.41 9.77 -28.93
C PHE A 337 -10.77 9.40 -30.37
N ARG A 338 -9.75 9.09 -31.17
CA ARG A 338 -9.91 8.60 -32.53
C ARG A 338 -9.42 7.16 -32.59
N ARG A 339 -10.36 6.24 -32.78
CA ARG A 339 -10.07 4.82 -32.99
C ARG A 339 -9.57 4.60 -34.41
N ARG A 340 -8.43 3.93 -34.59
CA ARG A 340 -8.00 3.41 -35.89
C ARG A 340 -8.69 2.06 -36.15
N TYR A 341 -8.78 1.66 -37.41
CA TYR A 341 -9.35 0.37 -37.76
C TYR A 341 -8.53 -0.76 -37.12
N GLY A 342 -9.17 -1.61 -36.32
CA GLY A 342 -8.53 -2.72 -35.59
C GLY A 342 -8.06 -2.38 -34.18
N ASP A 343 -8.03 -1.10 -33.77
CA ASP A 343 -7.74 -0.75 -32.38
C ASP A 343 -8.80 -1.36 -31.46
N ASP A 344 -8.41 -1.96 -30.34
CA ASP A 344 -9.31 -2.36 -29.25
C ASP A 344 -9.05 -1.45 -28.05
N PRO A 345 -9.83 -0.36 -27.87
CA PRO A 345 -9.55 0.61 -26.84
C PRO A 345 -9.82 0.01 -25.45
N VAL A 346 -8.82 0.10 -24.59
CA VAL A 346 -8.95 -0.19 -23.15
C VAL A 346 -9.04 1.12 -22.39
N PHE A 347 -9.78 1.09 -21.29
CA PHE A 347 -10.05 2.26 -20.48
C PHE A 347 -9.55 2.06 -19.06
N GLY A 348 -9.18 3.15 -18.41
CA GLY A 348 -8.81 3.08 -17.01
C GLY A 348 -8.68 4.44 -16.35
N VAL A 349 -8.16 4.43 -15.13
CA VAL A 349 -7.86 5.61 -14.32
C VAL A 349 -6.42 5.55 -13.84
N PHE A 350 -5.77 6.71 -13.73
CA PHE A 350 -4.43 6.86 -13.18
C PHE A 350 -4.23 8.19 -12.46
N SER A 351 -3.25 8.25 -11.57
CA SER A 351 -2.80 9.50 -10.94
C SER A 351 -1.90 10.31 -11.88
N ALA A 352 -2.22 11.58 -12.07
CA ALA A 352 -1.38 12.50 -12.83
C ALA A 352 0.05 12.63 -12.26
N GLU A 353 0.23 12.36 -10.98
CA GLU A 353 1.53 12.45 -10.29
C GLU A 353 2.47 11.30 -10.64
N LEU A 354 1.92 10.11 -10.93
CA LEU A 354 2.68 8.95 -11.39
C LEU A 354 2.99 9.04 -12.90
N GLY A 355 2.17 9.79 -13.63
CA GLY A 355 2.29 9.96 -15.08
C GLY A 355 1.83 8.73 -15.88
N PRO A 356 1.77 8.82 -17.21
CA PRO A 356 1.27 7.74 -18.06
C PRO A 356 2.24 6.56 -18.22
N GLY A 357 3.47 6.66 -17.72
CA GLY A 357 4.48 5.60 -17.83
C GLY A 357 4.18 4.36 -17.00
N VAL A 358 3.30 4.47 -16.00
CA VAL A 358 2.90 3.35 -15.13
C VAL A 358 1.76 2.51 -15.71
N LEU A 359 1.18 2.92 -16.85
CA LEU A 359 -0.03 2.30 -17.38
C LEU A 359 0.26 0.93 -18.01
N ARG A 360 -0.42 -0.11 -17.51
CA ARG A 360 -0.29 -1.49 -17.99
C ARG A 360 -1.43 -1.89 -18.92
N CYS A 361 -1.40 -1.34 -20.13
CA CYS A 361 -2.51 -1.43 -21.09
C CYS A 361 -2.42 -2.64 -22.04
N THR A 362 -1.24 -3.22 -22.24
CA THR A 362 -1.02 -4.38 -23.12
C THR A 362 -1.71 -5.64 -22.56
N PRO A 363 -1.89 -6.72 -23.34
CA PRO A 363 -2.48 -7.95 -22.83
C PRO A 363 -1.71 -8.53 -21.63
N THR A 364 -0.37 -8.56 -21.71
CA THR A 364 0.51 -8.95 -20.60
C THR A 364 0.36 -8.02 -19.40
N GLY A 365 0.37 -6.70 -19.63
CA GLY A 365 0.20 -5.71 -18.55
C GLY A 365 -1.13 -5.84 -17.82
N ARG A 366 -2.23 -6.08 -18.56
CA ARG A 366 -3.56 -6.34 -17.98
C ARG A 366 -3.61 -7.65 -17.21
N ALA A 367 -2.95 -8.71 -17.69
CA ALA A 367 -2.85 -9.97 -16.96
C ALA A 367 -2.11 -9.78 -15.62
N LEU A 368 -0.98 -9.06 -15.63
CA LEU A 368 -0.22 -8.70 -14.41
C LEU A 368 -1.05 -7.82 -13.46
N ARG A 369 -1.82 -6.86 -13.98
CA ARG A 369 -2.78 -6.08 -13.18
C ARG A 369 -3.76 -6.99 -12.44
N SER A 370 -4.37 -7.96 -13.12
CA SER A 370 -5.30 -8.90 -12.48
C SER A 370 -4.64 -9.79 -11.44
N ILE A 371 -3.37 -10.18 -11.64
CA ILE A 371 -2.57 -10.95 -10.66
C ILE A 371 -2.28 -10.09 -9.43
N ASP A 372 -1.84 -8.84 -9.59
CA ASP A 372 -1.56 -7.93 -8.48
C ASP A 372 -2.79 -7.66 -7.62
N ARG A 373 -3.96 -7.53 -8.25
CA ARG A 373 -5.24 -7.39 -7.54
C ARG A 373 -5.50 -8.57 -6.61
N LEU A 374 -5.29 -9.79 -7.09
CA LEU A 374 -5.42 -11.00 -6.26
C LEU A 374 -4.42 -11.01 -5.10
N MET A 375 -3.17 -10.62 -5.36
CA MET A 375 -2.13 -10.58 -4.33
C MET A 375 -2.38 -9.49 -3.27
N ILE A 376 -2.85 -8.31 -3.66
CA ILE A 376 -3.23 -7.24 -2.72
C ILE A 376 -4.41 -7.68 -1.85
N ASP A 377 -5.42 -8.35 -2.43
CA ASP A 377 -6.51 -8.94 -1.66
C ASP A 377 -6.04 -10.05 -0.72
N ALA A 378 -5.15 -10.93 -1.20
CA ALA A 378 -4.61 -12.02 -0.39
C ALA A 378 -3.86 -11.48 0.82
N TRP A 379 -3.02 -10.47 0.60
CA TRP A 379 -2.29 -9.76 1.65
C TRP A 379 -3.22 -9.04 2.62
N SER A 380 -4.27 -8.37 2.12
CA SER A 380 -5.26 -7.70 2.97
C SER A 380 -6.00 -8.70 3.86
N ALA A 381 -6.36 -9.87 3.31
CA ALA A 381 -6.97 -10.96 4.08
C ALA A 381 -5.99 -11.54 5.12
N HIS A 382 -4.72 -11.72 4.76
CA HIS A 382 -3.69 -12.17 5.70
C HIS A 382 -3.51 -11.18 6.86
N ARG A 383 -3.42 -9.88 6.57
CA ARG A 383 -3.36 -8.83 7.60
C ARG A 383 -4.59 -8.82 8.50
N GLY A 384 -5.79 -8.98 7.92
CA GLY A 384 -7.01 -9.17 8.69
C GLY A 384 -6.95 -10.39 9.62
N ALA A 385 -6.38 -11.51 9.16
CA ALA A 385 -6.20 -12.70 9.98
C ALA A 385 -5.23 -12.45 11.15
N VAL A 386 -4.14 -11.72 10.89
CA VAL A 386 -3.17 -11.32 11.92
C VAL A 386 -3.83 -10.42 12.97
N ALA A 387 -4.64 -9.44 12.55
CA ALA A 387 -5.39 -8.59 13.48
C ALA A 387 -6.43 -9.37 14.29
N ALA A 388 -7.18 -10.28 13.65
CA ALA A 388 -8.17 -11.12 14.32
C ALA A 388 -7.54 -12.08 15.34
N ALA A 389 -6.40 -12.68 14.99
CA ALA A 389 -5.64 -13.55 15.89
C ALA A 389 -5.06 -12.77 17.08
N ALA A 390 -4.57 -11.55 16.85
CA ALA A 390 -4.08 -10.70 17.93
C ALA A 390 -5.19 -10.24 18.89
N ALA A 391 -6.42 -10.13 18.41
CA ALA A 391 -7.57 -9.70 19.21
C ALA A 391 -8.09 -10.77 20.20
N THR A 392 -7.56 -11.99 20.19
CA THR A 392 -7.97 -13.02 21.15
C THR A 392 -7.62 -12.60 22.58
N ASP A 393 -8.63 -12.62 23.46
CA ASP A 393 -8.50 -12.27 24.87
C ASP A 393 -8.74 -13.53 25.72
N PRO A 394 -7.79 -13.96 26.57
CA PRO A 394 -7.96 -15.14 27.41
C PRO A 394 -9.13 -15.03 28.39
N ASP A 395 -9.56 -13.82 28.73
CA ASP A 395 -10.68 -13.56 29.64
C ASP A 395 -12.03 -13.46 28.91
N ALA A 396 -12.04 -13.48 27.57
CA ALA A 396 -13.28 -13.48 26.79
C ALA A 396 -13.98 -14.85 26.83
N PRO A 397 -15.33 -14.90 26.75
CA PRO A 397 -16.07 -16.15 26.64
C PRO A 397 -15.59 -17.03 25.48
N ASP A 398 -15.60 -18.36 25.69
CA ASP A 398 -15.15 -19.36 24.72
C ASP A 398 -15.76 -19.16 23.32
N ALA A 399 -17.06 -18.82 23.26
CA ALA A 399 -17.76 -18.58 22.00
C ALA A 399 -17.17 -17.40 21.19
N ILE A 400 -16.72 -16.34 21.87
CA ILE A 400 -16.10 -15.20 21.21
C ILE A 400 -14.67 -15.54 20.78
N GLN A 401 -13.92 -16.26 21.61
CA GLN A 401 -12.59 -16.76 21.23
C GLN A 401 -12.66 -17.68 20.00
N GLU A 402 -13.67 -18.57 19.96
CA GLU A 402 -13.93 -19.44 18.82
C GLU A 402 -14.31 -18.64 17.57
N GLN A 403 -15.13 -17.60 17.70
CA GLN A 403 -15.46 -16.72 16.58
C GLN A 403 -14.23 -15.99 16.02
N LEU A 404 -13.36 -15.44 16.87
CA LEU A 404 -12.13 -14.76 16.44
C LEU A 404 -11.16 -15.73 15.76
N ARG A 405 -10.98 -16.93 16.34
CA ARG A 405 -10.13 -17.98 15.76
C ARG A 405 -10.67 -18.44 14.40
N GLY A 406 -11.96 -18.74 14.32
CA GLY A 406 -12.62 -19.10 13.07
C GLY A 406 -12.54 -17.99 12.02
N ARG A 407 -12.55 -16.72 12.44
CA ARG A 407 -12.36 -15.58 11.54
C ARG A 407 -10.93 -15.51 11.01
N ALA A 408 -9.93 -15.63 11.88
CA ALA A 408 -8.53 -15.65 11.48
C ALA A 408 -8.26 -16.80 10.50
N GLU A 409 -8.74 -18.01 10.81
CA GLU A 409 -8.63 -19.19 9.93
C GLU A 409 -9.33 -18.97 8.58
N GLY A 410 -10.57 -18.48 8.58
CA GLY A 410 -11.31 -18.18 7.35
C GLY A 410 -10.62 -17.15 6.46
N MET A 411 -10.01 -16.13 7.08
CA MET A 411 -9.22 -15.13 6.35
C MET A 411 -7.90 -15.70 5.79
N LEU A 412 -7.22 -16.59 6.51
CA LEU A 412 -6.04 -17.30 5.99
C LEU A 412 -6.40 -18.23 4.82
N VAL A 413 -7.52 -18.95 4.91
CA VAL A 413 -8.03 -19.79 3.82
C VAL A 413 -8.32 -18.93 2.59
N ARG A 414 -8.95 -17.76 2.77
CA ARG A 414 -9.19 -16.80 1.68
C ARG A 414 -7.88 -16.30 1.08
N ALA A 415 -6.92 -15.89 1.91
CA ALA A 415 -5.60 -15.43 1.46
C ALA A 415 -4.93 -16.48 0.57
N ARG A 416 -4.83 -17.73 1.04
CA ARG A 416 -4.25 -18.84 0.28
C ARG A 416 -4.99 -19.09 -1.03
N SER A 417 -6.33 -19.10 -1.01
CA SER A 417 -7.12 -19.30 -2.23
C SER A 417 -6.88 -18.22 -3.28
N LEU A 418 -6.72 -16.96 -2.87
CA LEU A 418 -6.42 -15.85 -3.75
C LEU A 418 -5.00 -15.94 -4.30
N THR A 419 -4.02 -16.26 -3.46
CA THR A 419 -2.62 -16.46 -3.85
C THR A 419 -2.48 -17.62 -4.85
N ASN A 420 -3.14 -18.75 -4.62
CA ASN A 420 -3.13 -19.87 -5.58
C ASN A 420 -3.76 -19.47 -6.92
N ASN A 421 -4.84 -18.67 -6.92
CA ASN A 421 -5.42 -18.16 -8.16
C ASN A 421 -4.46 -17.20 -8.89
N ALA A 422 -3.67 -16.42 -8.16
CA ALA A 422 -2.66 -15.55 -8.72
C ALA A 422 -1.53 -16.37 -9.37
N LEU A 423 -1.09 -17.44 -8.70
CA LEU A 423 -0.09 -18.38 -9.20
C LEU A 423 -0.56 -19.06 -10.49
N ASP A 424 -1.76 -19.66 -10.49
CA ASP A 424 -2.35 -20.31 -11.69
C ASP A 424 -2.37 -19.35 -12.89
N ARG A 425 -2.73 -18.09 -12.66
CA ARG A 425 -2.77 -17.06 -13.72
C ARG A 425 -1.38 -16.66 -14.20
N LEU A 426 -0.42 -16.60 -13.29
CA LEU A 426 0.97 -16.26 -13.61
C LEU A 426 1.63 -17.38 -14.42
N GLU A 427 1.40 -18.65 -14.07
CA GLU A 427 1.87 -19.80 -14.83
C GLU A 427 1.29 -19.82 -16.25
N VAL A 428 -0.02 -19.55 -16.40
CA VAL A 428 -0.66 -19.44 -17.72
C VAL A 428 -0.09 -18.26 -18.52
N LEU A 429 0.27 -17.16 -17.86
CA LEU A 429 0.91 -16.02 -18.51
C LEU A 429 2.34 -16.38 -18.97
N ALA A 430 3.14 -16.98 -18.09
CA ALA A 430 4.51 -17.41 -18.38
C ALA A 430 4.54 -18.40 -19.56
N ALA A 431 3.63 -19.37 -19.60
CA ALA A 431 3.51 -20.34 -20.69
C ALA A 431 3.14 -19.70 -22.06
N ARG A 432 2.66 -18.45 -22.08
CA ARG A 432 2.30 -17.71 -23.30
C ARG A 432 3.39 -16.73 -23.76
N VAL A 433 4.39 -16.46 -22.93
CA VAL A 433 5.49 -15.56 -23.30
C VAL A 433 6.33 -16.22 -24.41
N SER A 434 6.76 -15.40 -25.37
CA SER A 434 7.64 -15.87 -26.44
C SER A 434 8.96 -16.34 -25.84
N PRO A 435 9.50 -17.50 -26.26
CA PRO A 435 10.84 -17.93 -25.82
C PRO A 435 11.94 -16.95 -26.22
N ASP A 436 11.69 -16.05 -27.18
CA ASP A 436 12.63 -14.99 -27.57
C ASP A 436 12.66 -13.79 -26.60
N ASP A 437 11.70 -13.69 -25.67
CA ASP A 437 11.64 -12.60 -24.67
C ASP A 437 12.18 -13.09 -23.31
N GLU A 438 13.47 -13.40 -23.29
CA GLU A 438 14.18 -13.91 -22.10
C GLU A 438 14.00 -12.99 -20.88
N LEU A 439 14.03 -11.66 -21.07
CA LEU A 439 13.88 -10.69 -19.99
C LEU A 439 12.50 -10.73 -19.33
N LEU A 440 11.43 -10.88 -20.12
CA LEU A 440 10.09 -11.05 -19.56
C LEU A 440 9.93 -12.42 -18.90
N GLY A 441 10.51 -13.47 -19.49
CA GLY A 441 10.55 -14.81 -18.90
C GLY A 441 11.15 -14.80 -17.50
N ASP A 442 12.36 -14.27 -17.36
CA ASP A 442 13.08 -14.16 -16.09
C ASP A 442 12.28 -13.37 -15.03
N GLN A 443 11.58 -12.31 -15.43
CA GLN A 443 10.74 -11.51 -14.52
C GLN A 443 9.52 -12.28 -14.02
N LEU A 444 8.91 -13.10 -14.87
CA LEU A 444 7.75 -13.92 -14.49
C LEU A 444 8.18 -15.08 -13.59
N ASP A 445 9.32 -15.72 -13.88
CA ASP A 445 9.88 -16.78 -13.05
C ASP A 445 10.24 -16.25 -11.66
N ALA A 446 10.91 -15.08 -11.57
CA ALA A 446 11.19 -14.44 -10.29
C ALA A 446 9.90 -14.10 -9.51
N ARG A 447 8.83 -13.70 -10.20
CA ARG A 447 7.52 -13.42 -9.58
C ARG A 447 6.82 -14.70 -9.12
N LEU A 448 6.96 -15.81 -9.83
CA LEU A 448 6.47 -17.13 -9.40
C LEU A 448 7.14 -17.52 -8.07
N ASP A 449 8.48 -17.48 -8.03
CA ASP A 449 9.27 -17.79 -6.82
C ASP A 449 8.86 -16.90 -5.62
N ALA A 450 8.63 -15.62 -5.85
CA ALA A 450 8.19 -14.69 -4.82
C ALA A 450 6.79 -15.04 -4.27
N ILE A 451 5.83 -15.37 -5.16
CA ILE A 451 4.48 -15.77 -4.76
C ILE A 451 4.51 -17.10 -4.00
N ASP A 452 5.31 -18.08 -4.44
CA ASP A 452 5.49 -19.35 -3.74
C ASP A 452 6.11 -19.18 -2.35
N GLY A 453 7.08 -18.26 -2.21
CA GLY A 453 7.63 -17.85 -0.92
C GLY A 453 6.55 -17.26 0.02
N TYR A 454 5.63 -16.49 -0.54
CA TYR A 454 4.49 -15.96 0.22
C TYR A 454 3.50 -17.05 0.63
N ILE A 455 3.19 -18.03 -0.23
CA ILE A 455 2.38 -19.21 0.12
C ILE A 455 3.01 -19.96 1.29
N SER A 456 4.32 -20.19 1.25
CA SER A 456 5.06 -20.87 2.32
C SER A 456 4.91 -20.13 3.67
N THR A 457 4.87 -18.80 3.64
CA THR A 457 4.59 -17.97 4.82
C THR A 457 3.16 -18.19 5.34
N LEU A 458 2.18 -18.22 4.43
CA LEU A 458 0.78 -18.47 4.77
C LEU A 458 0.54 -19.88 5.33
N GLU A 459 1.33 -20.88 4.95
CA GLU A 459 1.18 -22.28 5.37
C GLU A 459 1.92 -22.61 6.67
N GLY A 460 3.16 -22.14 6.82
CA GLY A 460 4.02 -22.54 7.94
C GLY A 460 3.82 -21.72 9.21
N SER A 461 3.84 -20.39 9.08
CA SER A 461 4.04 -19.46 10.20
C SER A 461 3.21 -18.18 10.04
N ALA A 462 2.03 -18.27 9.43
CA ALA A 462 1.25 -17.08 9.04
C ALA A 462 0.96 -16.10 10.18
N LEU A 463 0.91 -16.61 11.41
CA LEU A 463 0.67 -15.84 12.64
C LEU A 463 1.92 -15.71 13.54
N HIS A 464 3.06 -16.32 13.17
CA HIS A 464 4.33 -16.11 13.84
C HIS A 464 5.04 -14.92 13.20
N LEU A 465 4.73 -13.74 13.74
CA LEU A 465 5.12 -12.46 13.16
C LEU A 465 6.61 -12.18 13.41
N ALA A 466 7.31 -11.76 12.35
CA ALA A 466 8.64 -11.20 12.49
C ALA A 466 8.58 -9.89 13.30
N PRO A 467 9.61 -9.55 14.09
CA PRO A 467 9.63 -8.30 14.84
C PRO A 467 9.41 -7.08 13.94
N GLY A 468 8.45 -6.22 14.31
CA GLY A 468 8.04 -5.06 13.51
C GLY A 468 6.90 -5.33 12.54
N THR A 469 6.42 -6.57 12.42
CA THR A 469 5.28 -6.96 11.56
C THR A 469 3.98 -7.22 12.33
N GLU A 470 3.96 -6.88 13.63
CA GLU A 470 2.78 -6.96 14.49
C GLU A 470 1.60 -6.17 13.88
N PRO A 471 0.33 -6.44 14.27
CA PRO A 471 -0.79 -5.60 13.88
C PRO A 471 -0.53 -4.11 14.11
N LEU A 472 -1.00 -3.28 13.20
CA LEU A 472 -1.11 -1.83 13.39
C LEU A 472 -2.32 -1.52 14.27
N LEU A 473 -2.29 -0.41 15.00
CA LEU A 473 -3.47 0.09 15.70
C LEU A 473 -4.60 0.34 14.68
N ALA A 474 -4.25 0.86 13.51
CA ALA A 474 -5.17 1.09 12.40
C ALA A 474 -5.88 -0.19 11.88
N GLU A 475 -5.32 -1.37 12.13
CA GLU A 475 -5.92 -2.65 11.74
C GLU A 475 -6.77 -3.27 12.86
N GLN A 476 -6.75 -2.68 14.06
CA GLN A 476 -7.39 -3.20 15.28
C GLN A 476 -8.55 -2.33 15.78
N VAL A 477 -8.73 -1.15 15.19
CA VAL A 477 -9.83 -0.24 15.48
C VAL A 477 -10.69 -0.11 14.22
N PRO A 478 -12.03 -0.12 14.33
CA PRO A 478 -12.90 0.13 13.18
C PRO A 478 -12.53 1.42 12.45
N ALA A 479 -12.66 1.43 11.12
CA ALA A 479 -12.50 2.64 10.33
C ALA A 479 -13.55 3.70 10.72
N ASP A 480 -13.20 4.98 10.55
CA ASP A 480 -14.11 6.09 10.81
C ASP A 480 -15.32 6.00 9.86
N ASP A 481 -16.53 6.01 10.43
CA ASP A 481 -17.73 6.18 9.62
C ASP A 481 -17.82 7.65 9.19
N ALA A 482 -17.84 7.91 7.89
CA ALA A 482 -17.95 9.28 7.33
C ALA A 482 -19.21 10.04 7.79
N GLU A 483 -20.18 9.36 8.40
CA GLU A 483 -21.41 9.95 8.93
C GLU A 483 -21.25 10.51 10.36
N GLY A 484 -20.17 10.17 11.08
CA GLY A 484 -19.94 10.60 12.47
C GLY A 484 -19.51 12.05 12.65
N GLU A 485 -18.92 12.69 11.64
CA GLU A 485 -18.45 14.10 11.73
C GLU A 485 -19.50 15.15 11.30
N ARG A 486 -20.73 14.73 11.00
CA ARG A 486 -21.84 15.65 10.69
C ARG A 486 -22.90 15.78 11.78
N ALA A 487 -22.68 15.19 12.95
CA ALA A 487 -23.48 15.43 14.16
C ALA A 487 -22.73 16.39 15.09
#